data_AF-A0A2V8MR94-F1
#
_entry.id   AF-A0A2V8MR94-F1
#
_cell.length_a   1.000
_cell.length_b   1.000
_cell.length_c   1.000
_cell.angle_alpha   90.00
_cell.angle_beta   90.00
_cell.angle_gamma   90.00
#
_symmetry.space_group_name_H-M   'P 1'
#
loop_
_entity.id
_entity.type
_entity.pdbx_description
1 polymer ?
#
loop_
_entity_poly.entity_id
_entity_poly.type
_entity_poly.pdbx_seq_one_letter_code
_entity_poly.pdbx_strand_id
1 'polypeptide(L)'
;MKRIPLTVFWVLAVTVICSAQTTFYYPHVANGVLGSNIWRTTIFLTNPAASGTASGTITFSQENTANPGAAGSVFSSIAFLDQDLAPAGSGGTIPFTILGGQTRKYTSTGTGAYAGGFATVTTTVGTVTGTAIFSQFDLAGRLLAEAGVPSASAVPNQAIFVDTQGGFSIGVA
;
A
#
# COMPACT_ATOMS: atom_id res chain seq x y z
N MET A 1 -8.09 4.95 47.59
CA MET A 1 -8.64 3.88 46.71
C MET A 1 -9.70 4.34 45.70
N LYS A 2 -10.34 5.52 45.84
CA LYS A 2 -11.41 6.00 44.92
C LYS A 2 -10.96 6.34 43.48
N ARG A 3 -9.66 6.46 43.21
CA ARG A 3 -9.12 6.82 41.89
C ARG A 3 -8.87 5.61 40.97
N ILE A 4 -8.73 4.42 41.53
CA ILE A 4 -8.48 3.16 40.81
C ILE A 4 -9.56 2.89 39.75
N PRO A 5 -10.88 2.96 40.03
CA PRO A 5 -11.89 2.69 39.01
C PRO A 5 -11.88 3.71 37.86
N LEU A 6 -11.57 4.97 38.17
CA LEU A 6 -11.46 6.02 37.16
C LEU A 6 -10.25 5.78 36.23
N THR A 7 -9.10 5.38 36.80
CA THR A 7 -7.91 5.04 36.01
C THR A 7 -8.15 3.82 35.13
N VAL A 8 -8.82 2.77 35.65
CA VAL A 8 -9.18 1.59 34.86
C VAL A 8 -10.14 1.94 33.72
N PHE A 9 -11.13 2.81 33.97
CA PHE A 9 -12.03 3.30 32.93
C PHE A 9 -11.29 4.04 31.81
N TRP A 10 -10.36 4.94 32.15
CA TRP A 10 -9.54 5.64 31.15
C TRP A 10 -8.60 4.71 30.38
N VAL A 11 -7.99 3.72 31.04
CA VAL A 11 -7.14 2.73 30.37
C VAL A 11 -7.97 1.90 29.39
N LEU A 12 -9.14 1.41 29.80
CA LEU A 12 -10.03 0.62 28.92
C LEU A 12 -10.59 1.45 27.75
N ALA A 13 -10.92 2.72 27.97
CA ALA A 13 -11.38 3.60 26.91
C ALA A 13 -10.29 3.87 25.86
N VAL A 14 -9.04 4.07 26.29
CA VAL A 14 -7.90 4.30 25.40
C VAL A 14 -7.50 3.03 24.65
N THR A 15 -7.50 1.86 25.29
CA THR A 15 -7.15 0.60 24.62
C THR A 15 -8.13 0.20 23.53
N VAL A 16 -9.42 0.51 23.68
CA VAL A 16 -10.43 0.25 22.63
C VAL A 16 -10.19 1.13 21.39
N ILE A 17 -9.80 2.40 21.57
CA ILE A 17 -9.54 3.32 20.46
C ILE A 17 -8.23 2.95 19.74
N CYS A 18 -7.17 2.62 20.49
CA CYS A 18 -5.87 2.27 19.89
C CYS A 18 -5.86 0.89 19.20
N SER A 19 -6.77 -0.02 19.54
CA SER A 19 -6.87 -1.35 18.93
C SER A 19 -7.51 -1.35 17.53
N ALA A 20 -8.17 -0.26 17.12
CA ALA A 20 -8.93 -0.20 15.87
C ALA A 20 -8.13 0.31 14.66
N GLN A 21 -6.97 0.94 14.88
CA GLN A 21 -6.14 1.52 13.82
C GLN A 21 -5.01 0.56 13.44
N THR A 22 -4.94 0.22 12.16
CA THR A 22 -3.89 -0.64 11.59
C THR A 22 -3.13 0.13 10.53
N THR A 23 -1.79 -0.01 10.57
CA THR A 23 -0.91 0.52 9.54
C THR A 23 -0.06 -0.61 8.99
N PHE A 24 -0.03 -0.76 7.67
CA PHE A 24 0.84 -1.70 6.97
C PHE A 24 1.33 -1.11 5.65
N TYR A 25 2.31 -1.75 5.05
CA TYR A 25 3.07 -1.21 3.93
C TYR A 25 3.08 -2.18 2.76
N TYR A 26 3.10 -1.63 1.55
CA TYR A 26 3.54 -2.34 0.35
C TYR A 26 4.92 -1.79 -0.02
N PRO A 27 5.97 -2.63 0.02
CA PRO A 27 7.35 -2.17 -0.12
C PRO A 27 7.65 -1.61 -1.51
N HIS A 28 6.83 -1.95 -2.50
CA HIS A 28 6.95 -1.41 -3.85
C HIS A 28 5.57 -1.02 -4.40
N VAL A 29 5.53 -0.03 -5.28
CA VAL A 29 4.41 0.34 -6.16
C VAL A 29 5.04 0.82 -7.45
N ALA A 30 4.56 0.31 -8.59
CA ALA A 30 5.07 0.65 -9.90
C ALA A 30 3.95 1.08 -10.83
N ASN A 31 4.24 2.06 -11.67
CA ASN A 31 3.33 2.52 -12.72
C ASN A 31 4.12 3.05 -13.91
N GLY A 32 3.69 2.69 -15.11
CA GLY A 32 4.14 3.32 -16.36
C GLY A 32 5.02 2.42 -17.21
N VAL A 33 5.58 3.01 -18.26
CA VAL A 33 6.34 2.31 -19.29
C VAL A 33 7.84 2.39 -19.00
N LEU A 34 8.51 1.23 -18.94
CA LEU A 34 9.97 1.09 -18.86
C LEU A 34 10.47 0.22 -20.03
N GLY A 35 11.11 0.86 -21.00
CA GLY A 35 11.57 0.17 -22.21
C GLY A 35 10.39 -0.42 -23.01
N SER A 36 10.38 -1.73 -23.22
CA SER A 36 9.31 -2.45 -23.93
C SER A 36 8.23 -3.03 -23.01
N ASN A 37 8.21 -2.61 -21.74
CA ASN A 37 7.31 -3.16 -20.72
C ASN A 37 6.43 -2.09 -20.10
N ILE A 38 5.18 -2.46 -19.80
CA ILE A 38 4.24 -1.67 -19.01
C ILE A 38 4.14 -2.28 -17.62
N TRP A 39 4.36 -1.48 -16.59
CA TRP A 39 4.25 -1.88 -15.19
C TRP A 39 2.96 -1.36 -14.58
N ARG A 40 2.26 -2.24 -13.87
CA ARG A 40 1.08 -1.91 -13.07
C ARG A 40 1.17 -2.53 -11.68
N THR A 41 0.56 -1.85 -10.73
CA THR A 41 0.32 -2.36 -9.38
C THR A 41 -1.18 -2.45 -9.16
N THR A 42 -1.66 -3.62 -8.76
CA THR A 42 -3.02 -3.82 -8.29
C THR A 42 -3.01 -4.08 -6.79
N ILE A 43 -3.75 -3.30 -6.01
CA ILE A 43 -3.91 -3.47 -4.58
C ILE A 43 -5.29 -4.04 -4.30
N PHE A 44 -5.35 -5.12 -3.54
CA PHE A 44 -6.56 -5.67 -2.96
C PHE A 44 -6.59 -5.33 -1.48
N LEU A 45 -7.67 -4.70 -1.02
CA LEU A 45 -7.94 -4.48 0.40
C LEU A 45 -9.21 -5.22 0.79
N THR A 46 -9.12 -6.07 1.81
CA THR A 46 -10.22 -6.89 2.30
C THR A 46 -10.55 -6.52 3.73
N ASN A 47 -11.83 -6.31 4.03
CA ASN A 47 -12.31 -6.25 5.40
C ASN A 47 -12.75 -7.67 5.82
N PRO A 48 -11.97 -8.37 6.66
CA PRO A 48 -12.26 -9.76 7.02
C PRO A 48 -13.42 -9.90 8.02
N ALA A 49 -13.91 -8.79 8.60
CA ALA A 49 -15.00 -8.85 9.57
C ALA A 49 -16.31 -9.30 8.89
N ALA A 50 -17.11 -10.13 9.57
CA ALA A 50 -18.41 -10.56 9.04
C ALA A 50 -19.44 -9.41 8.93
N SER A 51 -19.26 -8.35 9.71
CA SER A 51 -20.13 -7.16 9.73
C SER A 51 -19.35 -5.92 10.14
N GLY A 52 -19.92 -4.74 9.87
CA GLY A 52 -19.29 -3.45 10.15
C GLY A 52 -18.55 -2.90 8.93
N THR A 53 -17.95 -1.72 9.10
CA THR A 53 -17.27 -1.00 8.01
C THR A 53 -15.84 -0.70 8.43
N ALA A 54 -14.90 -0.93 7.51
CA ALA A 54 -13.54 -0.47 7.63
C ALA A 54 -13.30 0.71 6.69
N SER A 55 -12.60 1.74 7.16
CA SER A 55 -12.26 2.93 6.37
C SER A 55 -10.85 3.39 6.65
N GLY A 56 -10.26 4.09 5.69
CA GLY A 56 -8.90 4.58 5.81
C GLY A 56 -8.40 5.19 4.51
N THR A 57 -7.08 5.30 4.41
CA THR A 57 -6.40 5.88 3.26
C THR A 57 -5.18 5.05 2.88
N ILE A 58 -4.98 4.87 1.58
CA ILE A 58 -3.71 4.44 1.00
C ILE A 58 -2.96 5.70 0.58
N THR A 59 -1.73 5.85 1.05
CA THR A 59 -0.84 6.95 0.68
C THR A 59 0.34 6.39 -0.11
N PHE A 60 0.66 7.03 -1.24
CA PHE A 60 1.72 6.64 -2.16
C PHE A 60 2.88 7.61 -2.08
N SER A 61 4.08 7.08 -1.88
CA SER A 61 5.32 7.83 -1.82
C SER A 61 6.23 7.40 -2.95
N GLN A 62 6.66 8.35 -3.77
CA GLN A 62 7.54 8.11 -4.90
C GLN A 62 8.97 7.98 -4.41
N GLU A 63 9.72 7.05 -4.99
CA GLU A 63 11.14 6.87 -4.69
C GLU A 63 11.96 8.10 -5.08
N ASN A 64 13.01 8.40 -4.30
CA ASN A 64 13.95 9.46 -4.62
C ASN A 64 15.11 8.90 -5.47
N THR A 65 14.91 8.84 -6.78
CA THR A 65 15.93 8.32 -7.71
C THR A 65 17.18 9.20 -7.79
N ALA A 66 17.07 10.49 -7.47
CA ALA A 66 18.19 11.42 -7.50
C ALA A 66 19.11 11.28 -6.28
N ASN A 67 18.57 10.85 -5.13
CA ASN A 67 19.34 10.63 -3.90
C ASN A 67 18.84 9.39 -3.15
N PRO A 68 19.34 8.19 -3.52
CA PRO A 68 19.02 6.94 -2.83
C PRO A 68 19.32 7.04 -1.32
N GLY A 69 18.32 6.74 -0.48
CA GLY A 69 18.41 6.84 0.99
C GLY A 69 17.84 8.14 1.58
N ALA A 70 17.53 9.15 0.76
CA ALA A 70 16.73 10.28 1.19
C ALA A 70 15.23 9.95 1.16
N ALA A 71 14.43 10.72 1.91
CA ALA A 71 12.98 10.57 1.88
C ALA A 71 12.42 10.78 0.46
N GLY A 72 11.43 9.97 0.11
CA GLY A 72 10.66 10.11 -1.11
C GLY A 72 9.75 11.35 -1.10
N SER A 73 9.12 11.62 -2.23
CA SER A 73 8.08 12.64 -2.35
C SER A 73 6.69 12.01 -2.42
N VAL A 74 5.63 12.81 -2.43
CA VAL A 74 4.29 12.29 -2.74
C VAL A 74 4.27 11.81 -4.18
N PHE A 75 3.76 10.60 -4.42
CA PHE A 75 3.64 10.05 -5.76
C PHE A 75 2.42 10.64 -6.49
N SER A 76 2.48 11.94 -6.82
CA SER A 76 1.32 12.69 -7.34
C SER A 76 0.91 12.33 -8.76
N SER A 77 1.82 11.75 -9.55
CA SER A 77 1.60 11.35 -10.95
C SER A 77 0.96 9.97 -11.11
N ILE A 78 0.89 9.16 -10.04
CA ILE A 78 0.26 7.84 -10.13
C ILE A 78 -1.26 7.97 -10.12
N ALA A 79 -1.90 7.30 -11.07
CA ALA A 79 -3.35 7.22 -11.17
C ALA A 79 -3.80 5.77 -10.95
N PHE A 80 -4.88 5.60 -10.21
CA PHE A 80 -5.50 4.30 -9.95
C PHE A 80 -6.96 4.32 -10.37
N LEU A 81 -7.39 3.18 -10.90
CA LEU A 81 -8.78 2.87 -11.16
C LEU A 81 -9.27 1.87 -10.12
N ASP A 82 -10.54 1.98 -9.73
CA ASP A 82 -11.18 0.99 -8.87
C ASP A 82 -11.68 -0.22 -9.68
N GLN A 83 -12.44 -1.09 -9.01
CA GLN A 83 -13.04 -2.29 -9.61
C GLN A 83 -14.01 -2.00 -10.76
N ASP A 84 -14.62 -0.81 -10.77
CA ASP A 84 -15.61 -0.36 -11.75
C ASP A 84 -14.97 0.52 -12.84
N LEU A 85 -13.63 0.58 -12.86
CA LEU A 85 -12.81 1.42 -13.73
C LEU A 85 -12.99 2.93 -13.50
N ALA A 86 -13.51 3.33 -12.35
CA ALA A 86 -13.61 4.73 -11.97
C ALA A 86 -12.30 5.21 -11.30
N PRO A 87 -11.93 6.49 -11.42
CA PRO A 87 -10.77 7.03 -10.70
C PRO A 87 -10.90 6.82 -9.18
N ALA A 88 -9.92 6.15 -8.58
CA ALA A 88 -9.98 5.73 -7.17
C ALA A 88 -9.42 6.76 -6.17
N GLY A 89 -8.78 7.83 -6.64
CA GLY A 89 -8.09 8.78 -5.77
C GLY A 89 -7.38 9.89 -6.54
N SER A 90 -6.66 10.73 -5.81
CA SER A 90 -5.90 11.85 -6.38
C SER A 90 -4.70 12.22 -5.52
N GLY A 91 -3.69 12.85 -6.13
CA GLY A 91 -2.54 13.41 -5.41
C GLY A 91 -1.75 12.38 -4.59
N GLY A 92 -1.61 11.15 -5.09
CA GLY A 92 -0.91 10.08 -4.37
C GLY A 92 -1.67 9.54 -3.16
N THR A 93 -3.00 9.69 -3.12
CA THR A 93 -3.84 9.12 -2.06
C THR A 93 -5.11 8.48 -2.61
N ILE A 94 -5.55 7.38 -1.98
CA ILE A 94 -6.83 6.69 -2.24
C ILE A 94 -7.56 6.54 -0.90
N PRO A 95 -8.65 7.28 -0.66
CA PRO A 95 -9.54 6.99 0.46
C PRO A 95 -10.33 5.71 0.16
N PHE A 96 -10.60 4.90 1.18
CA PHE A 96 -11.40 3.69 1.03
C PHE A 96 -12.44 3.53 2.12
N THR A 97 -13.52 2.82 1.77
CA THR A 97 -14.55 2.34 2.68
C THR A 97 -15.01 0.96 2.20
N ILE A 98 -14.95 -0.03 3.09
CA ILE A 98 -15.14 -1.44 2.79
C ILE A 98 -16.06 -2.07 3.83
N LEU A 99 -17.21 -2.58 3.40
CA LEU A 99 -18.11 -3.30 4.28
C LEU A 99 -17.52 -4.66 4.67
N GLY A 100 -17.99 -5.23 5.78
CA GLY A 100 -17.59 -6.55 6.24
C GLY A 100 -17.74 -7.61 5.15
N GLY A 101 -16.72 -8.45 4.99
CA GLY A 101 -16.67 -9.53 4.02
C GLY A 101 -16.44 -9.07 2.57
N GLN A 102 -16.15 -7.78 2.35
CA GLN A 102 -15.88 -7.25 1.02
C GLN A 102 -14.39 -6.98 0.78
N THR A 103 -14.06 -6.98 -0.51
CA THR A 103 -12.74 -6.62 -1.03
C THR A 103 -12.89 -5.47 -2.02
N ARG A 104 -12.00 -4.48 -1.95
CA ARG A 104 -11.82 -3.45 -2.97
C ARG A 104 -10.55 -3.72 -3.76
N LYS A 105 -10.62 -3.45 -5.06
CA LYS A 105 -9.50 -3.54 -6.00
C LYS A 105 -9.14 -2.15 -6.50
N TYR A 106 -7.86 -1.82 -6.48
CA TYR A 106 -7.30 -0.59 -7.03
C TYR A 106 -6.14 -0.90 -7.95
N THR A 107 -6.24 -0.57 -9.24
CA THR A 107 -5.22 -0.89 -10.26
C THR A 107 -4.62 0.40 -10.81
N SER A 108 -3.28 0.52 -10.78
CA SER A 108 -2.61 1.66 -11.40
C SER A 108 -2.77 1.60 -12.93
N THR A 109 -2.86 2.75 -13.58
CA THR A 109 -3.22 2.82 -15.01
C THR A 109 -2.14 2.22 -15.92
N GLY A 110 -0.88 2.20 -15.47
CA GLY A 110 0.28 1.83 -16.28
C GLY A 110 0.62 2.85 -17.35
N THR A 111 0.05 4.05 -17.27
CA THR A 111 0.28 5.14 -18.24
C THR A 111 1.44 6.02 -17.81
N GLY A 112 2.08 6.68 -18.77
CA GLY A 112 3.18 7.60 -18.52
C GLY A 112 4.54 6.90 -18.43
N ALA A 113 5.59 7.67 -18.16
CA ALA A 113 6.91 7.12 -17.90
C ALA A 113 6.89 6.27 -16.61
N TYR A 114 7.71 5.23 -16.57
CA TYR A 114 7.89 4.43 -15.36
C TYR A 114 8.28 5.30 -14.18
N ALA A 115 7.60 5.06 -13.06
CA ALA A 115 7.99 5.54 -11.75
C ALA A 115 7.68 4.46 -10.70
N GLY A 116 8.60 4.32 -9.75
CA GLY A 116 8.49 3.44 -8.60
C GLY A 116 8.30 4.19 -7.28
N GLY A 117 7.91 3.47 -6.25
CA GLY A 117 7.68 4.02 -4.93
C GLY A 117 7.19 2.94 -3.96
N PHE A 118 6.53 3.34 -2.88
CA PHE A 118 5.89 2.45 -1.93
C PHE A 118 4.52 2.98 -1.53
N ALA A 119 3.71 2.13 -0.90
CA ALA A 119 2.42 2.53 -0.34
C ALA A 119 2.33 2.25 1.15
N THR A 120 1.66 3.15 1.86
CA THR A 120 1.28 2.99 3.27
C THR A 120 -0.23 2.96 3.35
N VAL A 121 -0.79 1.95 4.01
CA VAL A 121 -2.22 1.83 4.27
C VAL A 121 -2.46 2.12 5.74
N THR A 122 -3.35 3.06 6.03
CA THR A 122 -3.72 3.41 7.40
C THR A 122 -5.23 3.34 7.54
N THR A 123 -5.74 2.54 8.49
CA THR A 123 -7.18 2.54 8.83
C THR A 123 -7.51 3.61 9.86
N THR A 124 -8.67 4.25 9.73
CA THR A 124 -9.26 5.13 10.73
C THR A 124 -10.36 4.44 11.51
N VAL A 125 -11.03 3.47 10.90
CA VAL A 125 -12.06 2.63 11.51
C VAL A 125 -11.88 1.20 11.00
N GLY A 126 -11.98 0.22 11.91
CA GLY A 126 -11.89 -1.20 11.58
C GLY A 126 -10.51 -1.63 11.08
N THR A 127 -10.40 -2.92 10.75
CA THR A 127 -9.16 -3.51 10.24
C THR A 127 -9.36 -3.97 8.80
N VAL A 128 -8.30 -3.85 8.01
CA VAL A 128 -8.24 -4.44 6.67
C VAL A 128 -6.96 -5.23 6.52
N THR A 129 -7.00 -6.26 5.69
CA THR A 129 -5.81 -6.96 5.20
C THR A 129 -5.66 -6.64 3.72
N GLY A 130 -4.47 -6.84 3.17
CA GLY A 130 -4.30 -6.61 1.75
C GLY A 130 -3.11 -7.30 1.12
N THR A 131 -3.14 -7.30 -0.20
CA THR A 131 -2.12 -7.88 -1.07
C THR A 131 -1.97 -7.00 -2.28
N ALA A 132 -0.73 -6.72 -2.66
CA ALA A 132 -0.41 -6.08 -3.92
C ALA A 132 -0.03 -7.12 -4.96
N ILE A 133 -0.32 -6.83 -6.21
CA ILE A 133 0.08 -7.60 -7.38
C ILE A 133 0.86 -6.65 -8.28
N PHE A 134 2.08 -7.04 -8.66
CA PHE A 134 2.90 -6.35 -9.64
C PHE A 134 2.81 -7.10 -10.95
N SER A 135 2.27 -6.45 -11.97
CA SER A 135 2.06 -7.05 -13.28
C SER A 135 2.92 -6.33 -14.30
N GLN A 136 3.67 -7.11 -15.07
CA GLN A 136 4.45 -6.66 -16.21
C GLN A 136 3.70 -7.07 -17.48
N PHE A 137 3.48 -6.13 -18.38
CA PHE A 137 2.89 -6.37 -19.69
C PHE A 137 3.86 -5.98 -20.80
N ASP A 138 3.70 -6.57 -21.98
CA ASP A 138 4.30 -6.02 -23.21
C ASP A 138 3.59 -4.73 -23.63
N LEU A 139 4.12 -4.02 -24.63
CA LEU A 139 3.49 -2.79 -25.16
C LEU A 139 2.13 -3.04 -25.85
N ALA A 140 1.81 -4.29 -26.18
CA ALA A 140 0.50 -4.68 -26.72
C ALA A 140 -0.52 -5.00 -25.60
N GLY A 141 -0.14 -4.88 -24.33
CA GLY A 141 -0.99 -5.15 -23.18
C GLY A 141 -1.11 -6.62 -22.80
N ARG A 142 -0.26 -7.51 -23.33
CA ARG A 142 -0.22 -8.92 -22.94
C ARG A 142 0.57 -9.09 -21.65
N LEU A 143 0.03 -9.85 -20.71
CA LEU A 143 0.71 -10.15 -19.45
C LEU A 143 1.97 -11.00 -19.72
N LEU A 144 3.11 -10.55 -19.20
CA LEU A 144 4.40 -11.24 -19.29
C LEU A 144 4.76 -11.92 -17.97
N ALA A 145 4.58 -11.21 -16.86
CA ALA A 145 4.91 -11.71 -15.54
C ALA A 145 4.03 -11.06 -14.47
N GLU A 146 3.85 -11.76 -13.37
CA GLU A 146 3.09 -11.27 -12.22
C GLU A 146 3.69 -11.77 -10.90
N ALA A 147 3.74 -10.90 -9.91
CA ALA A 147 4.17 -11.23 -8.55
C ALA A 147 3.15 -10.71 -7.53
N GLY A 148 2.59 -11.64 -6.75
CA GLY A 148 1.77 -11.30 -5.58
C GLY A 148 2.67 -11.05 -4.37
N VAL A 149 2.46 -9.93 -3.69
CA VAL A 149 3.23 -9.51 -2.52
C VAL A 149 2.28 -9.17 -1.38
N PRO A 150 2.34 -9.91 -0.26
CA PRO A 150 1.53 -9.61 0.91
C PRO A 150 1.95 -8.27 1.53
N SER A 151 1.03 -7.64 2.24
CA SER A 151 1.35 -6.47 3.07
C SER A 151 2.41 -6.81 4.13
N ALA A 152 3.27 -5.86 4.44
CA ALA A 152 4.25 -5.96 5.51
C ALA A 152 3.87 -5.06 6.70
N SER A 153 4.09 -5.57 7.92
CA SER A 153 4.06 -4.75 9.14
C SER A 153 5.43 -4.13 9.37
N ALA A 154 5.46 -2.92 9.95
CA ALA A 154 6.72 -2.34 10.39
C ALA A 154 7.35 -3.23 11.48
N VAL A 155 8.61 -3.60 11.28
CA VAL A 155 9.43 -4.29 12.27
C VAL A 155 10.66 -3.43 12.58
N PRO A 156 11.09 -3.34 13.85
CA PRO A 156 12.25 -2.54 14.21
C PRO A 156 13.55 -3.10 13.60
N ASN A 157 13.59 -4.42 13.40
CA ASN A 157 14.74 -5.13 12.86
C ASN A 157 14.26 -6.01 11.70
N GLN A 158 14.89 -5.88 10.54
CA GLN A 158 14.66 -6.70 9.36
C GLN A 158 16.00 -7.18 8.81
N ALA A 159 16.04 -8.42 8.33
CA ALA A 159 17.13 -8.94 7.53
C ALA A 159 16.59 -9.26 6.13
N ILE A 160 17.38 -8.95 5.12
CA ILE A 160 17.09 -9.28 3.72
C ILE A 160 18.31 -9.98 3.14
N PHE A 161 18.06 -10.98 2.30
CA PHE A 161 19.12 -11.58 1.49
C PHE A 161 19.28 -10.72 0.24
N VAL A 162 20.51 -10.30 -0.03
CA VAL A 162 20.84 -9.53 -1.23
C VAL A 162 21.78 -10.34 -2.08
N ASP A 163 21.37 -10.58 -3.33
CA ASP A 163 22.24 -11.09 -4.38
C ASP A 163 22.66 -9.91 -5.27
N THR A 164 23.96 -9.64 -5.34
CA THR A 164 24.52 -8.47 -6.02
C THR A 164 25.04 -8.79 -7.42
N GLN A 165 24.76 -9.99 -7.95
CA GLN A 165 25.16 -10.31 -9.31
C GLN A 165 24.57 -9.29 -10.30
N GLY A 166 25.44 -8.52 -10.96
CA GLY A 166 25.07 -7.57 -12.01
C GLY A 166 24.98 -6.08 -11.61
N GLY A 167 25.27 -5.71 -10.36
CA GLY A 167 25.42 -4.29 -9.99
C GLY A 167 24.11 -3.49 -9.88
N PHE A 168 23.07 -4.10 -9.31
CA PHE A 168 21.81 -3.40 -9.04
C PHE A 168 21.93 -2.46 -7.84
N SER A 169 21.87 -1.15 -8.09
CA SER A 169 21.73 -0.13 -7.03
C SER A 169 20.26 0.02 -6.65
N ILE A 170 19.77 -0.87 -5.79
CA ILE A 170 18.41 -0.81 -5.22
C ILE A 170 18.40 -0.24 -3.79
N GLY A 171 19.50 0.39 -3.36
CA GLY A 171 19.60 1.04 -2.05
C GLY A 171 19.73 0.08 -0.86
N VAL A 172 19.97 -1.21 -1.11
CA VAL A 172 20.20 -2.26 -0.09
C VAL A 172 21.51 -3.03 -0.29
N ALA A 173 22.21 -2.80 -1.41
CA ALA A 173 23.61 -3.15 -1.65
C ALA A 173 24.27 -2.12 -2.57
#